data_AF-A0A6A7M743-F1
#
_entry.id   AF-A0A6A7M743-F1
#
_cell.length_a   1.000
_cell.length_b   1.000
_cell.length_c   1.000
_cell.angle_alpha   90.00
_cell.angle_beta   90.00
_cell.angle_gamma   90.00
#
_symmetry.space_group_name_H-M   'P 1'
#
loop_
_entity.id
_entity.type
_entity.pdbx_description
1 polymer ?
#
loop_
_entity_poly.entity_id
_entity_poly.type
_entity_poly.pdbx_seq_one_letter_code
_entity_poly.pdbx_strand_id
1 'polypeptide(L)'
;MKVKADLVSLFQVPLQCLAAPEIACGSRARPILLALESDPGISEAWVNRAGSMLAVVGSKSSSRDSRAKTVVALFEEFEKNVATETVGKARETAATSFLSGDGWYRSAQTVSLSMEEADIIAARLVRRIQSEVPLTDETTKALESGFAEVFKRQFTGETGQPKPVSQEPARANVQQRNDQLVKVARENLDEAGMTAFQEALAKGHRPQPGEK
;
A
#
# COMPACT_ATOMS: atom_id res chain seq x y z
N MET A 1 -20.08 1.27 -11.72
CA MET A 1 -19.74 2.70 -11.75
C MET A 1 -20.35 3.36 -13.00
N LYS A 2 -20.83 4.61 -12.96
CA LYS A 2 -21.43 5.30 -14.13
C LYS A 2 -20.58 6.52 -14.52
N VAL A 3 -19.40 6.27 -15.09
CA VAL A 3 -18.50 7.32 -15.63
C VAL A 3 -18.40 7.15 -17.14
N LYS A 4 -18.42 8.26 -17.88
CA LYS A 4 -18.21 8.21 -19.34
C LYS A 4 -16.73 8.00 -19.66
N ALA A 5 -16.42 7.12 -20.60
CA ALA A 5 -15.06 6.70 -20.90
C ALA A 5 -14.12 7.82 -21.42
N ASP A 6 -14.67 8.90 -21.98
CA ASP A 6 -13.96 10.10 -22.43
C ASP A 6 -13.47 10.99 -21.27
N LEU A 7 -14.13 10.90 -20.11
CA LEU A 7 -13.72 11.59 -18.89
C LEU A 7 -12.61 10.85 -18.13
N VAL A 8 -12.29 9.62 -18.53
CA VAL A 8 -11.31 8.77 -17.84
C VAL A 8 -9.96 8.83 -18.55
N SER A 9 -8.92 9.21 -17.80
CA SER A 9 -7.52 9.04 -18.16
C SER A 9 -6.91 7.93 -17.31
N LEU A 10 -6.11 7.05 -17.91
CA LEU A 10 -5.54 5.87 -17.27
C LEU A 10 -4.02 5.90 -17.38
N PHE A 11 -3.33 5.69 -16.27
CA PHE A 11 -1.88 5.81 -16.16
C PHE A 11 -1.28 4.55 -15.56
N GLN A 12 -0.14 4.13 -16.09
CA GLN A 12 0.71 3.15 -15.45
C GLN A 12 1.54 3.84 -14.37
N VAL A 13 1.55 3.28 -13.17
CA VAL A 13 2.16 3.88 -11.97
C VAL A 13 2.87 2.82 -11.11
N PRO A 14 3.92 3.17 -10.36
CA PRO A 14 4.65 2.23 -9.50
C PRO A 14 4.19 2.27 -8.04
N LEU A 15 2.88 2.21 -7.79
CA LEU A 15 2.29 2.30 -6.44
C LEU A 15 2.12 0.94 -5.74
N GLN A 16 2.65 -0.13 -6.32
CA GLN A 16 2.71 -1.46 -5.72
C GLN A 16 3.43 -1.44 -4.36
N CYS A 17 2.98 -2.26 -3.42
CA CYS A 17 3.67 -2.46 -2.16
C CYS A 17 4.84 -3.43 -2.31
N LEU A 18 6.04 -3.01 -1.92
CA LEU A 18 7.22 -3.88 -1.94
C LEU A 18 7.17 -4.98 -0.87
N ALA A 19 6.40 -4.78 0.21
CA ALA A 19 6.19 -5.77 1.27
C ALA A 19 5.00 -6.69 1.00
N ALA A 20 4.07 -6.30 0.12
CA ALA A 20 2.94 -7.10 -0.32
C ALA A 20 2.72 -6.88 -1.83
N PRO A 21 3.53 -7.52 -2.70
CA PRO A 21 3.55 -7.21 -4.13
C PRO A 21 2.22 -7.40 -4.86
N GLU A 22 1.29 -8.20 -4.32
CA GLU A 22 -0.02 -8.41 -4.94
C GLU A 22 -0.98 -7.22 -4.76
N ILE A 23 -0.64 -6.23 -3.94
CA ILE A 23 -1.49 -5.08 -3.62
C ILE A 23 -0.80 -3.73 -3.74
N ALA A 24 -1.60 -2.68 -3.94
CA ALA A 24 -1.15 -1.29 -3.90
C ALA A 24 -0.75 -0.92 -2.48
N CYS A 25 0.34 -0.17 -2.35
CA CYS A 25 0.79 0.36 -1.08
C CYS A 25 -0.13 1.50 -0.65
N GLY A 26 -1.07 1.21 0.26
CA GLY A 26 -2.08 2.19 0.67
C GLY A 26 -1.47 3.47 1.26
N SER A 27 -0.34 3.36 1.94
CA SER A 27 0.41 4.51 2.51
C SER A 27 1.05 5.40 1.44
N ARG A 28 1.40 4.86 0.26
CA ARG A 28 1.91 5.64 -0.89
C ARG A 28 0.79 6.14 -1.79
N ALA A 29 -0.20 5.28 -2.07
CA ALA A 29 -1.30 5.60 -2.97
C ALA A 29 -2.22 6.68 -2.38
N ARG A 30 -2.58 6.59 -1.10
CA ARG A 30 -3.55 7.49 -0.47
C ARG A 30 -3.23 8.98 -0.61
N PRO A 31 -2.03 9.48 -0.24
CA PRO A 31 -1.70 10.90 -0.40
C PRO A 31 -1.73 11.37 -1.86
N ILE A 32 -1.31 10.53 -2.81
CA ILE A 32 -1.40 10.83 -4.24
C ILE A 32 -2.86 10.97 -4.69
N LEU A 33 -3.72 10.01 -4.30
CA LEU A 33 -5.15 10.06 -4.62
C LEU A 33 -5.82 11.32 -4.05
N LEU A 34 -5.51 11.69 -2.81
CA LEU A 34 -6.05 12.90 -2.19
C LEU A 34 -5.56 14.19 -2.85
N ALA A 35 -4.29 14.24 -3.23
CA ALA A 35 -3.74 15.40 -3.95
C ALA A 35 -4.39 15.58 -5.32
N LEU A 36 -4.59 14.48 -6.07
CA LEU A 36 -5.33 14.50 -7.32
C LEU A 36 -6.78 14.96 -7.11
N GLU A 37 -7.47 14.45 -6.10
CA GLU A 37 -8.85 14.82 -5.79
C GLU A 37 -8.99 16.25 -5.24
N SER A 38 -7.88 16.93 -4.92
CA SER A 38 -7.86 18.34 -4.52
C SER A 38 -7.76 19.29 -5.72
N ASP A 39 -7.40 18.80 -6.91
CA ASP A 39 -7.39 19.58 -8.15
C ASP A 39 -8.83 19.73 -8.69
N PRO A 40 -9.32 20.96 -8.97
CA PRO A 40 -10.69 21.20 -9.44
C PRO A 40 -11.00 20.59 -10.82
N GLY A 41 -9.98 20.26 -11.60
CA GLY A 41 -10.07 19.54 -12.87
C GLY A 41 -10.31 18.03 -12.70
N ILE A 42 -10.17 17.49 -11.50
CA ILE A 42 -10.28 16.06 -11.20
C ILE A 42 -11.46 15.84 -10.24
N SER A 43 -12.37 14.96 -10.62
CA SER A 43 -13.52 14.58 -9.80
C SER A 43 -13.26 13.35 -8.94
N GLU A 44 -12.47 12.40 -9.46
CA GLU A 44 -12.16 11.16 -8.77
C GLU A 44 -10.77 10.65 -9.18
N ALA A 45 -10.06 10.05 -8.22
CA ALA A 45 -8.83 9.31 -8.46
C ALA A 45 -8.94 7.91 -7.86
N TRP A 46 -8.48 6.92 -8.61
CA TRP A 46 -8.57 5.51 -8.24
C TRP A 46 -7.27 4.78 -8.53
N VAL A 47 -6.89 3.85 -7.65
CA VAL A 47 -5.79 2.91 -7.90
C VAL A 47 -6.36 1.50 -8.05
N ASN A 48 -5.84 0.71 -8.97
CA ASN A 48 -6.21 -0.71 -9.05
C ASN A 48 -5.60 -1.50 -7.88
N ARG A 49 -6.10 -2.71 -7.65
CA ARG A 49 -5.65 -3.58 -6.55
C ARG A 49 -4.14 -3.76 -6.55
N ALA A 50 -3.53 -4.01 -7.70
CA ALA A 50 -2.08 -4.27 -7.81
C ALA A 50 -1.19 -3.02 -7.62
N GLY A 51 -1.77 -1.81 -7.61
CA GLY A 51 -0.99 -0.57 -7.55
C GLY A 51 -0.22 -0.24 -8.82
N SER A 52 -0.57 -0.88 -9.93
CA SER A 52 0.08 -0.71 -11.24
C SER A 52 -0.64 0.28 -12.15
N MET A 53 -1.89 0.59 -11.85
CA MET A 53 -2.75 1.45 -12.65
C MET A 53 -3.44 2.50 -11.79
N LEU A 54 -3.48 3.72 -12.31
CA LEU A 54 -4.22 4.86 -11.77
C LEU A 54 -5.27 5.28 -12.79
N ALA A 55 -6.52 5.45 -12.35
CA ALA A 55 -7.59 6.05 -13.14
C ALA A 55 -7.91 7.43 -12.56
N VAL A 56 -7.95 8.43 -13.44
CA VAL A 56 -8.32 9.81 -13.10
C VAL A 56 -9.55 10.19 -13.89
N VAL A 57 -10.62 10.54 -13.16
CA VAL A 57 -11.89 10.96 -13.74
C VAL A 57 -11.94 12.48 -13.72
N GLY A 58 -11.98 13.08 -14.91
CA GLY A 58 -12.06 14.52 -15.08
C GLY A 58 -13.40 15.12 -14.68
N SER A 59 -13.35 16.36 -14.18
CA SER A 59 -14.53 17.22 -14.12
C SER A 59 -15.00 17.59 -15.54
N LYS A 60 -16.24 18.07 -15.68
CA LYS A 60 -16.86 18.38 -16.98
C LYS A 60 -16.10 19.44 -17.80
N SER A 61 -15.33 20.30 -17.13
CA SER A 61 -14.52 21.35 -17.74
C SER A 61 -13.06 20.93 -18.00
N SER A 62 -12.65 19.73 -17.56
CA SER A 62 -11.27 19.27 -17.70
C SER A 62 -11.01 18.63 -19.07
N SER A 63 -9.88 18.98 -19.68
CA SER A 63 -9.38 18.30 -20.88
C SER A 63 -8.50 17.11 -20.49
N ARG A 64 -8.37 16.13 -21.40
CA ARG A 64 -7.44 15.00 -21.22
C ARG A 64 -6.00 15.46 -20.97
N ASP A 65 -5.55 16.45 -21.73
CA ASP A 65 -4.21 17.05 -21.61
C ASP A 65 -3.99 17.70 -20.24
N SER A 66 -4.98 18.46 -19.73
CA SER A 66 -4.89 19.07 -18.40
C SER A 66 -4.76 18.01 -17.29
N ARG A 67 -5.52 16.91 -17.36
CA ARG A 67 -5.41 15.81 -16.40
C ARG A 67 -4.06 15.12 -16.46
N ALA A 68 -3.54 14.86 -17.66
CA ALA A 68 -2.24 14.24 -17.84
C ALA A 68 -1.13 15.10 -17.22
N LYS A 69 -1.17 16.42 -17.43
CA LYS A 69 -0.22 17.36 -16.82
C LYS A 69 -0.28 17.36 -15.30
N THR A 70 -1.48 17.40 -14.70
CA THR A 70 -1.64 17.31 -13.23
C THR A 70 -1.04 16.02 -12.68
N VAL A 71 -1.32 14.87 -13.32
CA VAL A 71 -0.79 13.57 -12.89
C VAL A 71 0.73 13.52 -12.99
N VAL A 72 1.30 13.95 -14.12
CA VAL A 72 2.76 13.94 -14.32
C VAL A 72 3.45 14.83 -13.28
N ALA A 73 2.99 16.07 -13.11
CA ALA A 73 3.56 17.01 -12.13
C ALA A 73 3.54 16.44 -10.70
N LEU A 74 2.44 15.78 -10.32
CA LEU A 74 2.32 15.17 -9.01
C LEU A 74 3.31 14.00 -8.82
N PHE A 75 3.48 13.14 -9.82
CA PHE A 75 4.41 12.01 -9.70
C PHE A 75 5.89 12.43 -9.74
N GLU A 76 6.21 13.53 -10.42
CA GLU A 76 7.53 14.17 -10.36
C GLU A 76 7.84 14.68 -8.94
N GLU A 77 6.87 15.29 -8.27
CA GLU A 77 7.00 15.80 -6.89
C GLU A 77 7.08 14.67 -5.85
N PHE A 78 6.19 13.68 -5.95
CA PHE A 78 5.97 12.70 -4.88
C PHE A 78 6.89 11.47 -4.95
N GLU A 79 7.21 10.99 -6.15
CA GLU A 79 7.85 9.68 -6.33
C GLU A 79 9.11 9.72 -7.19
N LYS A 80 9.45 10.88 -7.80
CA LYS A 80 10.53 11.02 -8.80
C LYS A 80 10.46 9.97 -9.93
N ASN A 81 9.29 9.36 -10.10
CA ASN A 81 8.97 8.33 -11.08
C ASN A 81 7.95 8.92 -12.05
N VAL A 82 7.88 8.36 -13.25
CA VAL A 82 6.97 8.87 -14.28
C VAL A 82 5.68 8.06 -14.29
N ALA A 83 4.55 8.72 -14.05
CA ALA A 83 3.24 8.18 -14.42
C ALA A 83 3.10 8.25 -15.94
N THR A 84 2.92 7.10 -16.60
CA THR A 84 2.81 7.04 -18.06
C THR A 84 1.37 6.86 -18.48
N GLU A 85 0.81 7.78 -19.26
CA GLU A 85 -0.56 7.63 -19.76
C GLU A 85 -0.64 6.44 -20.73
N THR A 86 -1.64 5.58 -20.50
CA THR A 86 -1.90 4.42 -21.35
C THR A 86 -2.64 4.82 -22.62
N VAL A 87 -2.30 4.16 -23.73
CA VAL A 87 -2.89 4.37 -25.05
C VAL A 87 -3.19 3.04 -25.76
N GLY A 88 -3.99 3.09 -26.83
CA GLY A 88 -4.34 1.94 -27.65
C GLY A 88 -4.95 0.78 -26.87
N LYS A 89 -4.56 -0.46 -27.21
CA LYS A 89 -5.09 -1.70 -26.60
C LYS A 89 -4.90 -1.78 -25.09
N ALA A 90 -3.77 -1.29 -24.56
CA ALA A 90 -3.53 -1.27 -23.12
C ALA A 90 -4.56 -0.40 -22.38
N ARG A 91 -4.90 0.75 -22.97
CA ARG A 91 -5.93 1.65 -22.45
C ARG A 91 -7.33 1.04 -22.52
N GLU A 92 -7.67 0.32 -23.59
CA GLU A 92 -8.96 -0.37 -23.73
C GLU A 92 -9.16 -1.45 -22.65
N THR A 93 -8.13 -2.27 -22.41
CA THR A 93 -8.14 -3.28 -21.35
C THR A 93 -8.30 -2.64 -19.96
N ALA A 94 -7.50 -1.62 -19.67
CA ALA A 94 -7.55 -0.93 -18.39
C ALA A 94 -8.90 -0.20 -18.17
N ALA A 95 -9.47 0.38 -19.22
CA ALA A 95 -10.80 1.01 -19.17
C ALA A 95 -11.90 -0.02 -18.91
N THR A 96 -11.83 -1.20 -19.53
CA THR A 96 -12.79 -2.29 -19.27
C THR A 96 -12.73 -2.73 -17.82
N SER A 97 -11.52 -2.92 -17.27
CA SER A 97 -11.34 -3.24 -15.85
C SER A 97 -11.84 -2.14 -14.93
N PHE A 98 -11.58 -0.87 -15.25
CA PHE A 98 -12.06 0.26 -14.44
C PHE A 98 -13.59 0.36 -14.43
N LEU A 99 -14.22 0.17 -15.59
CA LEU A 99 -15.67 0.28 -15.74
C LEU A 99 -16.44 -0.89 -15.11
N SER A 100 -15.83 -2.08 -14.95
CA SER A 100 -16.42 -3.16 -14.16
C SER A 100 -16.57 -2.77 -12.68
N GLY A 101 -15.66 -1.91 -12.18
CA GLY A 101 -15.66 -1.38 -10.82
C GLY A 101 -15.00 -2.30 -9.78
N ASP A 102 -14.64 -3.53 -10.15
CA ASP A 102 -14.02 -4.49 -9.25
C ASP A 102 -12.52 -4.27 -9.15
N GLY A 103 -12.00 -4.28 -7.92
CA GLY A 103 -10.56 -4.17 -7.66
C GLY A 103 -9.98 -2.76 -7.90
N TRP A 104 -10.80 -1.72 -7.76
CA TRP A 104 -10.37 -0.31 -7.80
C TRP A 104 -10.71 0.39 -6.48
N TYR A 105 -9.78 1.21 -5.99
CA TYR A 105 -9.82 1.79 -4.65
C TYR A 105 -9.61 3.30 -4.72
N ARG A 106 -10.49 4.07 -4.10
CA ARG A 106 -10.29 5.50 -3.81
C ARG A 106 -9.45 5.70 -2.55
N SER A 107 -9.06 6.95 -2.32
CA SER A 107 -8.30 7.42 -1.15
C SER A 107 -8.80 6.88 0.20
N ALA A 108 -10.11 6.82 0.43
CA ALA A 108 -10.67 6.27 1.67
C ALA A 108 -10.57 4.73 1.75
N GLN A 109 -10.65 4.05 0.60
CA GLN A 109 -10.65 2.60 0.51
C GLN A 109 -9.24 2.02 0.55
N THR A 110 -8.19 2.78 0.24
CA THR A 110 -6.80 2.30 0.35
C THR A 110 -6.39 1.99 1.79
N VAL A 111 -7.15 2.44 2.79
CA VAL A 111 -6.96 2.03 4.19
C VAL A 111 -7.12 0.51 4.36
N SER A 112 -8.07 -0.11 3.65
CA SER A 112 -8.23 -1.57 3.71
C SER A 112 -7.04 -2.30 3.08
N LEU A 113 -6.42 -1.73 2.04
CA LEU A 113 -5.18 -2.26 1.46
C LEU A 113 -4.01 -2.16 2.43
N SER A 114 -3.91 -1.05 3.18
CA SER A 114 -2.91 -0.94 4.26
C SER A 114 -3.15 -1.94 5.39
N MET A 115 -4.40 -2.24 5.74
CA MET A 115 -4.70 -3.28 6.73
C MET A 115 -4.32 -4.67 6.22
N GLU A 116 -4.61 -4.97 4.96
CA GLU A 116 -4.22 -6.22 4.32
C GLU A 116 -2.69 -6.36 4.23
N GLU A 117 -1.98 -5.28 3.88
CA GLU A 117 -0.51 -5.24 3.89
C GLU A 117 0.06 -5.59 5.27
N ALA A 118 -0.52 -5.04 6.35
CA ALA A 118 -0.10 -5.32 7.72
C ALA A 118 -0.27 -6.79 8.09
N ASP A 119 -1.39 -7.40 7.71
CA ASP A 119 -1.66 -8.82 7.95
C ASP A 119 -0.67 -9.71 7.18
N ILE A 120 -0.37 -9.37 5.92
CA ILE A 120 0.61 -10.09 5.10
C ILE A 120 2.01 -10.03 5.73
N ILE A 121 2.46 -8.86 6.17
CA ILE A 121 3.77 -8.70 6.81
C ILE A 121 3.84 -9.49 8.12
N ALA A 122 2.79 -9.41 8.95
CA ALA A 122 2.72 -10.13 10.22
C ALA A 122 2.79 -11.64 10.02
N ALA A 123 1.95 -12.19 9.15
CA ALA A 123 1.95 -13.62 8.83
C ALA A 123 3.30 -14.08 8.26
N ARG A 124 3.98 -13.25 7.46
CA ARG A 124 5.33 -13.56 6.96
C ARG A 124 6.35 -13.62 8.08
N LEU A 125 6.33 -12.64 8.98
CA LEU A 125 7.24 -12.59 10.12
C LEU A 125 7.06 -13.82 11.03
N VAL A 126 5.81 -14.22 11.30
CA VAL A 126 5.51 -15.42 12.11
C VAL A 126 5.96 -16.70 11.40
N ARG A 127 5.70 -16.85 10.09
CA ARG A 127 6.20 -18.00 9.31
C ARG A 127 7.72 -18.16 9.38
N ARG A 128 8.46 -17.06 9.41
CA ARG A 128 9.94 -17.09 9.56
C ARG A 128 10.38 -17.48 10.97
N ILE A 129 9.60 -17.17 12.00
CA ILE A 129 9.88 -17.67 13.36
C ILE A 129 9.60 -19.18 13.38
N GLN A 130 8.47 -19.61 12.82
CA GLN A 130 8.06 -21.02 12.76
C GLN A 130 9.03 -21.91 11.99
N SER A 131 9.78 -21.36 11.01
CA SER A 131 10.80 -22.13 10.29
C SER A 131 12.02 -22.48 11.15
N GLU A 132 12.27 -21.72 12.22
CA GLU A 132 13.40 -21.93 13.13
C GLU A 132 12.98 -22.60 14.43
N VAL A 133 11.78 -22.29 14.95
CA VAL A 133 11.26 -22.84 16.21
C VAL A 133 9.79 -23.24 16.09
N PRO A 134 9.36 -24.38 16.66
CA PRO A 134 7.95 -24.75 16.65
C PRO A 134 7.14 -23.80 17.54
N LEU A 135 6.01 -23.31 17.01
CA LEU A 135 5.05 -22.50 17.77
C LEU A 135 3.73 -23.26 17.90
N THR A 136 3.02 -23.05 19.00
CA THR A 136 1.63 -23.51 19.15
C THR A 136 0.70 -22.69 18.27
N ASP A 137 -0.50 -23.20 17.98
CA ASP A 137 -1.52 -22.48 17.23
C ASP A 137 -1.95 -21.20 17.95
N GLU A 138 -2.02 -21.25 19.29
CA GLU A 138 -2.35 -20.10 20.14
C GLU A 138 -1.27 -19.02 20.04
N THR A 139 0.01 -19.39 20.19
CA THR A 139 1.14 -18.46 20.07
C THR A 139 1.21 -17.86 18.66
N THR A 140 0.98 -18.69 17.63
CA THR A 140 0.96 -18.26 16.22
C THR A 140 -0.08 -17.16 16.01
N LYS A 141 -1.33 -17.41 16.43
CA LYS A 141 -2.42 -16.43 16.30
C LYS A 141 -2.18 -15.15 17.09
N ALA A 142 -1.62 -15.27 18.29
CA ALA A 142 -1.30 -14.12 19.14
C ALA A 142 -0.24 -13.22 18.51
N LEU A 143 0.82 -13.82 17.95
CA LEU A 143 1.88 -13.09 17.25
C LEU A 143 1.38 -12.46 15.95
N GLU A 144 0.64 -13.20 15.12
CA GLU A 144 0.10 -12.67 13.87
C GLU A 144 -0.82 -11.47 14.15
N SER A 145 -1.74 -11.60 15.10
CA SER A 145 -2.66 -10.52 15.48
C SER A 145 -1.93 -9.33 16.09
N GLY A 146 -0.99 -9.58 17.01
CA GLY A 146 -0.22 -8.53 17.68
C GLY A 146 0.70 -7.75 16.74
N PHE A 147 1.43 -8.45 15.86
CA PHE A 147 2.27 -7.82 14.86
C PHE A 147 1.44 -7.04 13.83
N ALA A 148 0.34 -7.62 13.36
CA ALA A 148 -0.55 -6.94 12.41
C ALA A 148 -1.09 -5.63 12.99
N GLU A 149 -1.49 -5.62 14.27
CA GLU A 149 -1.98 -4.42 14.94
C GLU A 149 -0.91 -3.31 15.02
N VAL A 150 0.36 -3.67 15.27
CA VAL A 150 1.47 -2.71 15.25
C VAL A 150 1.61 -2.07 13.86
N PHE A 151 1.58 -2.86 12.79
CA PHE A 151 1.66 -2.34 11.42
C PHE A 151 0.41 -1.54 11.02
N LYS A 152 -0.79 -1.99 11.39
CA LYS A 152 -2.06 -1.28 11.12
C LYS A 152 -2.04 0.14 11.69
N ARG A 153 -1.63 0.30 12.94
CA ARG A 153 -1.48 1.63 13.58
C ARG A 153 -0.46 2.49 12.85
N GLN A 154 0.65 1.90 12.42
CA GLN A 154 1.69 2.64 11.70
C GLN A 154 1.21 3.13 10.33
N PHE A 155 0.53 2.28 9.56
CA PHE A 155 0.13 2.56 8.18
C PHE A 155 -1.08 3.50 8.09
N THR A 156 -1.99 3.41 9.05
CA THR A 156 -3.20 4.24 9.06
C THR A 156 -3.05 5.53 9.87
N GLY A 157 -2.06 5.58 10.77
CA GLY A 157 -1.82 6.68 11.70
C GLY A 157 -2.82 6.69 12.86
N GLU A 158 -2.42 7.19 14.04
CA GLU A 158 -3.31 7.32 15.20
C GLU A 158 -4.48 8.29 14.96
N THR A 159 -4.30 9.27 14.06
CA THR A 159 -5.30 10.28 13.69
C THR A 159 -6.00 10.01 12.37
N GLY A 160 -5.64 8.93 11.66
CA GLY A 160 -6.17 8.63 10.34
C GLY A 160 -5.72 9.58 9.22
N GLN A 161 -4.83 10.55 9.47
CA GLN A 161 -4.35 11.48 8.45
C GLN A 161 -3.22 10.86 7.58
N PRO A 162 -3.19 11.15 6.26
CA PRO A 162 -2.11 10.68 5.40
C PRO A 162 -0.78 11.32 5.80
N LYS A 163 0.27 10.51 5.90
CA LYS A 163 1.64 11.03 6.01
C LYS A 163 2.14 11.45 4.61
N PRO A 164 2.98 12.50 4.48
CA PRO A 164 3.61 12.86 3.21
C PRO A 164 4.43 11.69 2.64
N VAL A 165 4.34 11.46 1.33
CA VAL A 165 5.08 10.37 0.62
C VAL A 165 6.59 10.58 0.63
N SER A 166 7.04 11.84 0.70
CA SER A 166 8.44 12.24 0.57
C SER A 166 9.29 11.98 1.81
N GLN A 167 8.77 11.30 2.84
CA GLN A 167 9.53 10.95 4.02
C GLN A 167 9.69 9.42 4.06
N GLU A 168 10.93 8.96 3.89
CA GLU A 168 11.32 7.69 4.49
C GLU A 168 10.79 7.69 5.93
N PRO A 169 10.25 6.57 6.44
CA PRO A 169 9.82 6.54 7.83
C PRO A 169 11.02 6.97 8.66
N ALA A 170 10.91 8.13 9.32
CA ALA A 170 12.00 8.68 10.12
C ALA A 170 12.56 7.56 11.00
N ARG A 171 13.88 7.49 11.19
CA ARG A 171 14.52 6.41 11.96
C ARG A 171 13.83 6.16 13.31
N ALA A 172 13.32 7.22 13.95
CA ALA A 172 12.51 7.15 15.16
C ALA A 172 11.21 6.31 15.00
N ASN A 173 10.49 6.45 13.87
CA ASN A 173 9.29 5.68 13.56
C ASN A 173 9.59 4.20 13.33
N VAL A 174 10.76 3.89 12.75
CA VAL A 174 11.22 2.51 12.56
C VAL A 174 11.59 1.87 13.90
N GLN A 175 12.32 2.61 14.75
CA GLN A 175 12.70 2.14 16.08
C GLN A 175 11.46 1.90 16.95
N GLN A 176 10.55 2.87 17.04
CA GLN A 176 9.33 2.75 17.84
C GLN A 176 8.49 1.54 17.42
N ARG A 177 8.32 1.32 16.10
CA ARG A 177 7.63 0.13 15.59
C ARG A 177 8.35 -1.15 16.03
N ASN A 178 9.67 -1.21 15.86
CA ASN A 178 10.44 -2.39 16.24
C ASN A 178 10.35 -2.66 17.75
N ASP A 179 10.36 -1.63 18.58
CA ASP A 179 10.16 -1.76 20.04
C ASP A 179 8.78 -2.33 20.39
N GLN A 180 7.74 -1.91 19.66
CA GLN A 180 6.38 -2.46 19.82
C GLN A 180 6.31 -3.94 19.38
N LEU A 181 6.96 -4.30 18.26
CA LEU A 181 7.06 -5.70 17.83
C LEU A 181 7.82 -6.55 18.86
N VAL A 182 8.93 -6.04 19.40
CA VAL A 182 9.70 -6.71 20.47
C VAL A 182 8.83 -6.93 21.71
N LYS A 183 7.97 -5.98 22.07
CA LYS A 183 7.05 -6.14 23.19
C LYS A 183 6.08 -7.30 22.96
N VAL A 184 5.42 -7.34 21.80
CA VAL A 184 4.51 -8.44 21.43
C VAL A 184 5.26 -9.78 21.43
N ALA A 185 6.47 -9.82 20.88
CA ALA A 185 7.29 -11.03 20.85
C ALA A 185 7.62 -11.54 22.26
N ARG A 186 8.06 -10.66 23.18
CA ARG A 186 8.42 -11.02 24.56
C ARG A 186 7.24 -11.56 25.39
N GLU A 187 6.03 -11.14 25.06
CA GLU A 187 4.81 -11.64 25.73
C GLU A 187 4.45 -13.07 25.31
N ASN A 188 5.00 -13.55 24.19
CA ASN A 188 4.55 -14.78 23.53
C ASN A 188 5.67 -15.80 23.22
N LEU A 189 6.94 -15.38 23.27
CA LEU A 189 8.09 -16.20 22.89
C LEU A 189 9.05 -16.40 24.07
N ASP A 190 9.66 -17.58 24.10
CA ASP A 190 10.80 -17.88 24.96
C ASP A 190 12.11 -17.34 24.35
N GLU A 191 13.25 -17.70 24.95
CA GLU A 191 14.57 -17.21 24.50
C GLU A 191 14.92 -17.66 23.08
N ALA A 192 14.61 -18.91 22.72
CA ALA A 192 14.83 -19.44 21.37
C ALA A 192 13.93 -18.72 20.36
N GLY A 193 12.64 -18.53 20.68
CA GLY A 193 11.71 -17.78 19.85
C GLY A 193 12.09 -16.31 19.70
N MET A 194 12.61 -15.67 20.75
CA MET A 194 13.10 -14.30 20.68
C MET A 194 14.31 -14.15 19.74
N THR A 195 15.20 -15.15 19.73
CA THR A 195 16.34 -15.20 18.80
C THR A 195 15.84 -15.32 17.36
N ALA A 196 14.95 -16.29 17.10
CA ALA A 196 14.34 -16.47 15.78
C ALA A 196 13.58 -15.21 15.29
N PHE A 197 12.88 -14.52 16.19
CA PHE A 197 12.20 -13.25 15.88
C PHE A 197 13.17 -12.14 15.47
N GLN A 198 14.30 -11.98 16.17
CA GLN A 198 15.30 -10.97 15.82
C GLN A 198 15.91 -11.23 14.45
N GLU A 199 16.22 -12.49 14.13
CA GLU A 199 16.70 -12.90 12.82
C GLU A 199 15.64 -12.66 11.73
N ALA A 200 14.37 -12.99 12.01
CA ALA A 200 13.26 -12.77 11.09
C ALA A 200 13.04 -11.27 10.81
N LEU A 201 13.19 -10.41 11.83
CA LEU A 201 13.10 -8.96 11.70
C LEU A 201 14.28 -8.37 10.91
N ALA A 202 15.49 -8.91 11.09
CA ALA A 202 16.69 -8.50 10.35
C ALA A 202 16.58 -8.78 8.84
N LYS A 203 15.82 -9.81 8.44
CA LYS A 203 15.49 -10.12 7.03
C LYS A 203 14.55 -9.07 6.38
N GLY A 204 14.01 -8.12 7.17
CA GLY A 204 13.14 -7.04 6.72
C GLY A 204 11.73 -7.50 6.34
N HIS A 205 10.88 -6.58 5.88
CA HIS A 205 9.44 -6.88 5.66
C HIS A 205 9.11 -7.38 4.26
N ARG A 206 10.05 -7.32 3.33
CA ARG A 206 9.85 -7.78 1.95
C ARG A 206 9.89 -9.30 1.86
N PRO A 207 9.16 -9.92 0.93
CA PRO A 207 9.31 -11.35 0.67
C PRO A 207 10.74 -11.64 0.19
N GLN A 208 11.30 -12.74 0.69
CA GLN A 208 12.53 -13.36 0.21
C GLN A 208 12.22 -14.37 -0.91
N PRO A 209 13.19 -14.85 -1.69
CA PRO A 209 12.96 -15.87 -2.70
C PRO A 209 12.22 -17.09 -2.11
N GLY A 210 11.07 -17.44 -2.70
CA GLY A 210 10.22 -18.54 -2.24
C GLY A 210 9.13 -18.15 -1.23
N GLU A 211 9.12 -16.90 -0.74
CA GLU A 211 8.06 -16.38 0.12
C GLU A 211 6.96 -15.67 -0.70
N LYS A 212 5.73 -15.78 -0.20
CA LYS A 212 4.61 -14.90 -0.56
C LYS A 212 4.52 -13.75 0.44
#